data_AF-S9VKH1-F1
#
_entry.id   AF-S9VKH1-F1
#
_cell.length_a   1.000
_cell.length_b   1.000
_cell.length_c   1.000
_cell.angle_alpha   90.00
_cell.angle_beta   90.00
_cell.angle_gamma   90.00
#
_symmetry.space_group_name_H-M   'P 1'
#
loop_
_entity.id
_entity.type
_entity.pdbx_description
1 polymer ?
#
loop_
_entity_poly.entity_id
_entity_poly.type
_entity_poly.pdbx_seq_one_letter_code
_entity_poly.pdbx_strand_id
1 'polypeptide(L)'
;MSYDEQSAPTMVYASLREAQKQGGGSLRPIPSYALYKVAREEELCVYRGACRVFLMHYGTATSLSKSAKRTLEDLRDELAIPAERADLELQAAAQDAVVQGVHRSGVLARRACFYDGVEDVPLEHAVQHAEDDDCVLLAPSKAMRVEGASSEGGARTGGAPTAGRTGAPRRKTPQAALLASINKIGREVAEAAKELVYTNDPKIRKEKTDVLLAKKEALLQLKKEISTYE
;
A
#
# COMPACT_ATOMS: atom_id res chain seq x y z
N MET A 1 -2.48 -22.45 -22.73
CA MET A 1 -1.46 -21.62 -22.06
C MET A 1 -2.17 -20.91 -20.92
N SER A 2 -2.03 -21.42 -19.69
CA SER A 2 -2.55 -20.71 -18.52
C SER A 2 -1.59 -19.56 -18.21
N TYR A 3 -2.11 -18.35 -18.25
CA TYR A 3 -1.44 -17.21 -17.63
C TYR A 3 -1.67 -17.37 -16.13
N ASP A 4 -0.71 -17.95 -15.42
CA ASP A 4 -0.77 -18.05 -13.96
C ASP A 4 -1.06 -16.67 -13.37
N GLU A 5 -1.99 -16.65 -12.40
CA GLU A 5 -2.71 -15.52 -11.83
C GLU A 5 -1.84 -14.54 -11.02
N GLN A 6 -0.76 -14.04 -11.60
CA GLN A 6 -0.07 -12.87 -11.06
C GLN A 6 -0.77 -11.61 -11.60
N SER A 7 -1.22 -10.75 -10.69
CA SER A 7 -1.84 -9.47 -11.04
C SER A 7 -0.94 -8.69 -12.02
N ALA A 8 -1.50 -8.23 -13.14
CA ALA A 8 -0.74 -7.55 -14.20
C ALA A 8 0.10 -6.36 -13.70
N PRO A 9 -0.38 -5.53 -12.75
CA PRO A 9 0.46 -4.53 -12.06
C PRO A 9 1.73 -5.12 -11.45
N THR A 10 1.62 -6.23 -10.72
CA THR A 10 2.75 -6.89 -10.07
C THR A 10 3.78 -7.36 -11.09
N MET A 11 3.33 -7.91 -12.22
CA MET A 11 4.20 -8.31 -13.33
C MET A 11 4.97 -7.14 -13.94
N VAL A 12 4.31 -5.99 -14.14
CA VAL A 12 4.93 -4.80 -14.74
C VAL A 12 5.97 -4.20 -13.79
N TYR A 13 5.62 -4.00 -12.51
CA TYR A 13 6.55 -3.43 -11.54
C TYR A 13 7.73 -4.36 -11.23
N ALA A 14 7.52 -5.68 -11.19
CA ALA A 14 8.60 -6.64 -11.03
C ALA A 14 9.58 -6.60 -12.22
N SER A 15 9.05 -6.63 -13.44
CA SER A 15 9.86 -6.56 -14.67
C SER A 15 10.66 -5.25 -14.78
N LEU A 16 10.06 -4.11 -14.40
CA LEU A 16 10.76 -2.82 -14.39
C LEU A 16 11.87 -2.75 -13.32
N ARG A 17 11.63 -3.29 -12.11
CA ARG A 17 12.65 -3.36 -11.06
C ARG A 17 13.82 -4.26 -11.45
N GLU A 18 13.56 -5.33 -12.19
CA GLU A 18 14.61 -6.20 -12.72
C GLU A 18 15.39 -5.52 -13.84
N ALA A 19 14.70 -4.76 -14.71
CA ALA A 19 15.34 -3.96 -15.76
C ALA A 19 16.31 -2.91 -15.22
N GLN A 20 15.96 -2.27 -14.10
CA GLN A 20 16.83 -1.30 -13.43
C GLN A 20 18.05 -1.96 -12.74
N LYS A 21 17.94 -3.23 -12.33
CA LYS A 21 19.01 -3.96 -11.63
C LYS A 21 19.97 -4.66 -12.59
N GLN A 22 19.49 -5.15 -13.72
CA GLN A 22 20.29 -5.80 -14.75
C GLN A 22 20.58 -4.78 -15.84
N GLY A 23 21.66 -4.01 -15.70
CA GLY A 23 22.09 -3.00 -16.67
C GLY A 23 22.41 -3.59 -18.06
N GLY A 24 21.38 -3.88 -18.85
CA GLY A 24 21.48 -4.29 -20.26
C GLY A 24 21.35 -5.79 -20.54
N GLY A 25 20.99 -6.63 -19.57
CA GLY A 25 20.64 -8.04 -19.85
C GLY A 25 19.32 -8.12 -20.64
N SER A 26 19.23 -9.04 -21.60
CA SER A 26 18.04 -9.22 -22.47
C SER A 26 16.80 -9.58 -21.65
N LEU A 27 16.08 -8.54 -21.19
CA LEU A 27 14.82 -8.68 -20.50
C LEU A 27 13.75 -9.06 -21.52
N ARG A 28 12.87 -9.99 -21.13
CA ARG A 28 11.70 -10.29 -21.96
C ARG A 28 10.84 -9.03 -22.05
N PRO A 29 10.43 -8.61 -23.25
CA PRO A 29 9.55 -7.46 -23.39
C PRO A 29 8.21 -7.76 -22.70
N ILE A 30 7.72 -6.79 -21.93
CA ILE A 30 6.40 -6.89 -21.28
C ILE A 30 5.34 -6.85 -22.38
N PRO A 31 4.36 -7.78 -22.41
CA PRO A 31 3.29 -7.75 -23.39
C PRO A 31 2.48 -6.46 -23.32
N SER A 32 2.17 -5.85 -24.47
CA SER A 32 1.42 -4.58 -24.54
C SER A 32 0.06 -4.65 -23.84
N TYR A 33 -0.61 -5.81 -23.85
CA TYR A 33 -1.85 -6.01 -23.11
C TYR A 33 -1.68 -5.85 -21.59
N ALA A 34 -0.56 -6.32 -21.03
CA ALA A 34 -0.28 -6.17 -19.61
C ALA A 34 -0.04 -4.70 -19.25
N LEU A 35 0.69 -3.97 -20.09
CA LEU A 35 0.89 -2.52 -19.94
C LEU A 35 -0.43 -1.75 -20.03
N TYR A 36 -1.25 -2.07 -21.04
CA TYR A 36 -2.58 -1.46 -21.21
C TYR A 36 -3.49 -1.74 -20.03
N LYS A 37 -3.51 -2.98 -19.52
CA LYS A 37 -4.33 -3.34 -18.36
C LYS A 37 -3.97 -2.51 -17.14
N VAL A 38 -2.69 -2.34 -16.85
CA VAL A 38 -2.22 -1.50 -15.74
C VAL A 38 -2.62 -0.05 -15.96
N ALA A 39 -2.35 0.51 -17.15
CA ALA A 39 -2.74 1.89 -17.47
C ALA A 39 -4.25 2.10 -17.31
N ARG A 40 -5.06 1.15 -17.78
CA ARG A 40 -6.52 1.22 -17.68
C ARG A 40 -7.03 1.11 -16.24
N GLU A 41 -6.39 0.30 -15.41
CA GLU A 41 -6.70 0.22 -13.98
C GLU A 41 -6.35 1.53 -13.26
N GLU A 42 -5.23 2.18 -13.61
CA GLU A 42 -4.87 3.50 -13.08
C GLU A 42 -5.85 4.59 -13.50
N GLU A 43 -6.24 4.66 -14.78
CA GLU A 43 -7.27 5.60 -15.27
C GLU A 43 -8.57 5.50 -14.46
N LEU A 44 -9.04 4.28 -14.22
CA LEU A 44 -10.25 4.02 -13.43
C LEU A 44 -10.07 4.42 -11.96
N CYS A 45 -8.90 4.12 -11.37
CA CYS A 45 -8.57 4.48 -10.00
C CYS A 45 -8.51 6.00 -9.80
N VAL A 46 -7.89 6.72 -10.74
CA VAL A 46 -7.81 8.19 -10.72
C VAL A 46 -9.20 8.80 -10.79
N TYR A 47 -10.04 8.36 -11.75
CA TYR A 47 -11.41 8.88 -11.88
C TYR A 47 -12.24 8.62 -10.61
N ARG A 48 -12.18 7.39 -10.07
CA ARG A 48 -12.83 7.03 -8.80
C ARG A 48 -12.35 7.93 -7.65
N GLY A 49 -11.05 8.15 -7.55
CA GLY A 49 -10.45 9.03 -6.54
C GLY A 49 -10.98 10.45 -6.64
N ALA A 50 -11.04 11.00 -7.87
CA ALA A 50 -11.60 12.33 -8.13
C ALA A 50 -13.06 12.43 -7.69
N CYS A 51 -13.92 11.48 -8.09
CA CYS A 51 -15.33 11.45 -7.69
C CYS A 51 -15.48 11.50 -6.16
N ARG A 52 -14.71 10.67 -5.44
CA ARG A 52 -14.72 10.64 -3.97
C ARG A 52 -14.32 11.97 -3.37
N VAL A 53 -13.19 12.56 -3.81
CA VAL A 53 -12.69 13.83 -3.28
C VAL A 53 -13.70 14.96 -3.51
N PHE A 54 -14.26 15.05 -4.72
CA PHE A 54 -15.31 16.03 -5.00
C PHE A 54 -16.52 15.84 -4.07
N LEU A 55 -16.97 14.61 -3.85
CA LEU A 55 -18.08 14.37 -2.93
C LEU A 55 -17.73 14.57 -1.45
N MET A 56 -16.46 14.46 -1.04
CA MET A 56 -16.03 14.89 0.30
C MET A 56 -16.20 16.41 0.47
N HIS A 57 -15.98 17.20 -0.58
CA HIS A 57 -16.17 18.65 -0.57
C HIS A 57 -17.64 19.07 -0.66
N TYR A 58 -18.40 18.45 -1.57
CA TYR A 58 -19.75 18.91 -1.92
C TYR A 58 -20.88 18.07 -1.30
N GLY A 59 -20.61 16.84 -0.89
CA GLY A 59 -21.56 15.94 -0.23
C GLY A 59 -22.37 15.06 -1.18
N THR A 60 -22.97 15.62 -2.22
CA THR A 60 -23.78 14.88 -3.20
C THR A 60 -23.44 15.27 -4.64
N ALA A 61 -23.79 14.41 -5.60
CA ALA A 61 -23.59 14.72 -7.01
C ALA A 61 -24.41 15.94 -7.47
N THR A 62 -25.57 16.18 -6.83
CA THR A 62 -26.44 17.31 -7.13
C THR A 62 -25.87 18.65 -6.65
N SER A 63 -25.11 18.65 -5.55
CA SER A 63 -24.50 19.85 -4.98
C SER A 63 -23.14 20.20 -5.58
N LEU A 64 -22.61 19.39 -6.51
CA LEU A 64 -21.39 19.70 -7.23
C LEU A 64 -21.50 21.06 -7.93
N SER A 65 -20.49 21.89 -7.75
CA SER A 65 -20.38 23.17 -8.47
C SER A 65 -20.27 22.94 -9.98
N LYS A 66 -20.63 23.95 -10.78
CA LYS A 66 -20.46 23.91 -12.24
C LYS A 66 -19.01 23.61 -12.65
N SER A 67 -18.05 24.17 -11.90
CA SER A 67 -16.63 23.90 -12.13
C SER A 67 -16.28 22.44 -11.87
N ALA A 68 -16.72 21.88 -10.74
CA ALA A 68 -16.45 20.47 -10.39
C ALA A 68 -17.05 19.49 -11.39
N LYS A 69 -18.28 19.76 -11.87
CA LYS A 69 -18.92 18.96 -12.92
C LYS A 69 -18.10 18.98 -14.21
N ARG A 70 -17.70 20.18 -14.66
CA ARG A 70 -16.86 20.33 -15.85
C ARG A 70 -15.51 19.61 -15.69
N THR A 71 -14.86 19.73 -14.53
CA THR A 71 -13.60 19.01 -14.29
C THR A 71 -13.77 17.49 -14.37
N LEU A 72 -14.88 16.94 -13.85
CA LEU A 72 -15.18 15.52 -13.97
C LEU A 72 -15.55 15.11 -15.40
N GLU A 73 -16.17 15.99 -16.19
CA GLU A 73 -16.43 15.77 -17.62
C GLU A 73 -15.13 15.78 -18.43
N ASP A 74 -14.29 16.79 -18.24
CA ASP A 74 -12.98 16.91 -18.89
C ASP A 74 -12.11 15.68 -18.55
N LEU A 75 -12.04 15.28 -17.27
CA LEU A 75 -11.29 14.11 -16.83
C LEU A 75 -11.86 12.79 -17.39
N ARG A 76 -13.19 12.71 -17.52
CA ARG A 76 -13.85 11.53 -18.12
C ARG A 76 -13.42 11.38 -19.57
N ASP A 77 -13.39 12.47 -20.32
CA ASP A 77 -13.06 12.47 -21.73
C ASP A 77 -11.55 12.17 -21.95
N GLU A 78 -10.65 12.76 -21.16
CA GLU A 78 -9.20 12.49 -21.20
C GLU A 78 -8.85 11.03 -20.84
N LEU A 79 -9.52 10.46 -19.83
CA LEU A 79 -9.27 9.08 -19.38
C LEU A 79 -10.15 8.05 -20.12
N ALA A 80 -10.86 8.46 -21.17
CA ALA A 80 -11.78 7.63 -21.95
C ALA A 80 -12.74 6.79 -21.07
N ILE A 81 -13.33 7.41 -20.05
CA ILE A 81 -14.25 6.75 -19.12
C ILE A 81 -15.66 6.78 -19.73
N PRO A 82 -16.33 5.62 -19.95
CA PRO A 82 -17.69 5.61 -20.45
C PRO A 82 -18.66 6.32 -19.49
N ALA A 83 -19.68 7.00 -20.01
CA ALA A 83 -20.67 7.74 -19.20
C ALA A 83 -21.32 6.84 -18.14
N GLU A 84 -21.74 5.62 -18.51
CA GLU A 84 -22.31 4.65 -17.58
C GLU A 84 -21.36 4.31 -16.42
N ARG A 85 -20.06 4.18 -16.70
CA ARG A 85 -19.06 3.92 -15.66
C ARG A 85 -18.86 5.14 -14.77
N ALA A 86 -18.83 6.33 -15.35
CA ALA A 86 -18.70 7.57 -14.59
C ALA A 86 -19.86 7.76 -13.59
N ASP A 87 -21.09 7.48 -14.04
CA ASP A 87 -22.28 7.55 -13.19
C ASP A 87 -22.21 6.54 -12.03
N LEU A 88 -21.74 5.32 -12.29
CA LEU A 88 -21.52 4.31 -11.26
C LEU A 88 -20.48 4.73 -10.22
N GLU A 89 -19.35 5.33 -10.64
CA GLU A 89 -18.32 5.80 -9.70
C GLU A 89 -18.83 6.95 -8.82
N LEU A 90 -19.60 7.88 -9.40
CA LEU A 90 -20.26 8.94 -8.64
C LEU A 90 -21.30 8.40 -7.66
N GLN A 91 -22.12 7.43 -8.08
CA GLN A 91 -23.11 6.80 -7.21
C GLN A 91 -22.44 6.01 -6.08
N ALA A 92 -21.39 5.24 -6.38
CA ALA A 92 -20.63 4.49 -5.39
C ALA A 92 -19.97 5.43 -4.37
N ALA A 93 -19.37 6.52 -4.83
CA ALA A 93 -18.77 7.53 -3.96
C ALA A 93 -19.83 8.24 -3.09
N ALA A 94 -21.04 8.48 -3.61
CA ALA A 94 -22.13 9.08 -2.84
C ALA A 94 -22.65 8.18 -1.71
N GLN A 95 -22.54 6.85 -1.87
CA GLN A 95 -22.94 5.86 -0.88
C GLN A 95 -21.82 5.49 0.11
N ASP A 96 -20.60 5.95 -0.14
CA ASP A 96 -19.44 5.61 0.68
C ASP A 96 -19.47 6.32 2.05
N ALA A 97 -19.41 5.52 3.11
CA ALA A 97 -19.51 6.01 4.49
C ALA A 97 -18.34 6.94 4.88
N VAL A 98 -17.13 6.71 4.36
CA VAL A 98 -15.96 7.56 4.61
C VAL A 98 -16.14 8.91 3.91
N VAL A 99 -16.57 8.91 2.64
CA VAL A 99 -16.85 10.14 1.89
C VAL A 99 -17.90 10.99 2.61
N GLN A 100 -19.00 10.37 3.03
CA GLN A 100 -20.05 11.05 3.78
C GLN A 100 -19.56 11.55 5.15
N GLY A 101 -18.76 10.75 5.85
CA GLY A 101 -18.17 11.11 7.15
C GLY A 101 -17.26 12.33 7.05
N VAL A 102 -16.35 12.33 6.07
CA VAL A 102 -15.45 13.47 5.80
C VAL A 102 -16.25 14.73 5.47
N HIS A 103 -17.24 14.63 4.57
CA HIS A 103 -18.10 15.77 4.25
C HIS A 103 -18.81 16.33 5.50
N ARG A 104 -19.47 15.46 6.28
CA ARG A 104 -20.21 15.86 7.49
C ARG A 104 -19.33 16.42 8.59
N SER A 105 -18.08 15.97 8.69
CA SER A 105 -17.12 16.46 9.68
C SER A 105 -16.69 17.92 9.43
N GLY A 106 -16.82 18.41 8.20
CA GLY A 106 -16.31 19.72 7.79
C GLY A 106 -14.79 19.86 7.90
N VAL A 107 -14.06 18.75 8.04
CA VAL A 107 -12.59 18.74 8.22
C VAL A 107 -11.88 19.49 7.09
N LEU A 108 -12.33 19.31 5.84
CA LEU A 108 -11.74 19.96 4.67
C LEU A 108 -11.99 21.48 4.59
N ALA A 109 -12.96 22.01 5.33
CA ALA A 109 -13.19 23.46 5.46
C ALA A 109 -12.31 24.08 6.55
N ARG A 110 -11.75 23.26 7.45
CA ARG A 110 -10.90 23.67 8.56
C ARG A 110 -9.46 23.22 8.36
N ARG A 111 -8.99 23.11 7.11
CA ARG A 111 -7.61 22.68 6.78
C ARG A 111 -6.53 23.42 7.57
N ALA A 112 -6.72 24.72 7.83
CA ALA A 112 -5.80 25.53 8.63
C ALA A 112 -5.68 25.09 10.11
N CYS A 113 -6.61 24.28 10.61
CA CYS A 113 -6.58 23.73 11.97
C CYS A 113 -5.80 22.42 12.06
N PHE A 114 -5.39 21.83 10.93
CA PHE A 114 -4.67 20.56 10.88
C PHE A 114 -3.26 20.82 10.37
N TYR A 115 -2.29 20.13 10.96
CA TYR A 115 -0.96 20.04 10.39
C TYR A 115 -1.00 18.93 9.34
N ASP A 116 -0.90 19.28 8.06
CA ASP A 116 -1.01 18.28 6.99
C ASP A 116 0.21 17.36 6.91
N GLY A 117 1.33 17.70 7.56
CA GLY A 117 2.60 17.00 7.40
C GLY A 117 3.11 17.04 5.95
N VAL A 118 2.54 17.91 5.12
CA VAL A 118 2.85 18.11 3.71
C VAL A 118 3.34 19.55 3.53
N GLU A 119 4.46 19.90 4.17
CA GLU A 119 5.27 21.03 3.69
C GLU A 119 5.76 20.67 2.29
N ASP A 120 5.02 20.95 1.20
CA ASP A 120 5.38 20.75 -0.22
C ASP A 120 6.58 19.81 -0.39
N VAL A 121 6.43 18.57 0.09
CA VAL A 121 7.58 17.75 0.41
C VAL A 121 8.19 17.38 -0.93
N PRO A 122 9.42 17.84 -1.27
CA PRO A 122 10.06 17.41 -2.50
C PRO A 122 10.02 15.89 -2.51
N LEU A 123 9.64 15.28 -3.64
CA LEU A 123 9.32 13.84 -3.78
C LEU A 123 10.31 12.89 -3.06
N GLU A 124 11.53 13.37 -2.90
CA GLU A 124 12.68 12.83 -2.17
C GLU A 124 12.44 12.52 -0.68
N HIS A 125 11.45 13.14 -0.02
CA HIS A 125 11.24 13.07 1.44
C HIS A 125 9.90 12.43 1.86
N ALA A 126 9.16 11.81 0.92
CA ALA A 126 7.83 11.23 1.13
C ALA A 126 7.75 9.98 2.06
N VAL A 127 8.74 9.77 2.94
CA VAL A 127 8.89 8.54 3.76
C VAL A 127 8.71 8.80 5.26
N GLN A 128 8.53 10.05 5.69
CA GLN A 128 8.27 10.34 7.10
C GLN A 128 6.76 10.29 7.36
N HIS A 129 6.35 9.35 8.22
CA HIS A 129 4.97 9.19 8.64
C HIS A 129 4.49 10.46 9.34
N ALA A 130 3.28 10.92 9.00
CA ALA A 130 2.61 11.97 9.74
C ALA A 130 2.35 11.53 11.19
N GLU A 131 2.63 12.40 12.15
CA GLU A 131 2.26 12.20 13.56
C GLU A 131 0.76 12.48 13.75
N ASP A 132 0.09 11.64 14.54
CA ASP A 132 -1.34 11.74 14.85
C ASP A 132 -1.59 12.94 15.76
N ASP A 133 -2.48 13.85 15.36
CA ASP A 133 -2.79 15.11 16.06
C ASP A 133 -4.03 14.98 16.98
N ASP A 134 -4.38 13.74 17.37
CA ASP A 134 -5.48 13.39 18.28
C ASP A 134 -6.86 13.94 17.84
N CYS A 135 -7.00 14.33 16.56
CA CYS A 135 -8.23 14.88 16.01
C CYS A 135 -9.20 13.76 15.61
N VAL A 136 -9.94 13.25 16.60
CA VAL A 136 -10.88 12.13 16.39
C VAL A 136 -12.11 12.57 15.59
N LEU A 137 -12.54 11.69 14.67
CA LEU A 137 -13.76 11.74 13.84
C LEU A 137 -15.09 11.68 14.62
N LEU A 138 -15.17 12.24 15.84
CA LEU A 138 -16.42 12.35 16.58
C LEU A 138 -17.03 13.73 16.33
N ALA A 139 -18.14 13.74 15.60
CA ALA A 139 -18.87 14.94 15.22
C ALA A 139 -19.20 15.84 16.42
N PRO A 140 -18.87 17.15 16.39
CA PRO A 140 -19.44 18.06 17.37
C PRO A 140 -20.90 18.33 16.99
N SER A 141 -21.79 17.89 17.87
CA SER A 141 -23.20 18.28 17.90
C SER A 141 -23.32 19.76 18.27
N LYS A 142 -23.05 20.65 17.31
CA LYS A 142 -23.56 22.03 17.17
C LYS A 142 -22.73 22.76 16.13
N ALA A 143 -23.39 23.29 15.11
CA ALA A 143 -22.79 24.18 14.13
C ALA A 143 -22.22 25.42 14.85
N MET A 144 -20.90 25.63 14.77
CA MET A 144 -20.26 26.80 15.37
C MET A 144 -20.08 27.91 14.33
N ARG A 145 -20.75 29.01 14.63
CA ARG A 145 -20.80 30.29 13.93
C ARG A 145 -19.44 31.00 14.04
N VAL A 146 -19.01 31.61 12.94
CA VAL A 146 -17.79 32.42 12.81
C VAL A 146 -17.93 33.73 13.58
N GLU A 147 -16.98 34.05 14.47
CA GLU A 147 -16.48 35.41 14.77
C GLU A 147 -14.99 35.32 15.19
N GLY A 148 -14.19 36.32 14.83
CA GLY A 148 -12.72 36.28 14.86
C GLY A 148 -12.03 36.90 16.08
N ALA A 149 -10.74 37.19 15.88
CA ALA A 149 -9.79 37.99 16.69
C ALA A 149 -8.91 37.26 17.75
N SER A 150 -7.61 37.15 17.41
CA SER A 150 -6.43 37.62 18.18
C SER A 150 -5.86 36.84 19.39
N SER A 151 -4.51 36.95 19.52
CA SER A 151 -3.62 36.75 20.69
C SER A 151 -3.07 35.33 20.92
N GLU A 152 -1.84 35.01 20.52
CA GLU A 152 -0.56 35.22 21.23
C GLU A 152 -0.36 34.46 22.56
N GLY A 153 0.72 33.67 22.62
CA GLY A 153 1.56 33.48 23.81
C GLY A 153 1.46 32.13 24.54
N GLY A 154 2.60 31.43 24.70
CA GLY A 154 2.71 30.39 25.73
C GLY A 154 3.82 29.36 25.53
N ALA A 155 4.96 29.54 26.21
CA ALA A 155 6.18 28.75 26.09
C ALA A 155 6.32 27.64 27.16
N ARG A 156 7.05 26.56 26.78
CA ARG A 156 8.03 25.76 27.55
C ARG A 156 7.59 24.73 28.63
N THR A 157 8.28 23.57 28.53
CA THR A 157 9.02 22.74 29.53
C THR A 157 8.70 21.25 29.29
N GLY A 158 9.61 20.27 29.24
CA GLY A 158 10.98 20.10 29.70
C GLY A 158 11.07 18.71 30.38
N GLY A 159 11.76 17.73 29.79
CA GLY A 159 11.91 16.39 30.37
C GLY A 159 12.93 15.52 29.62
N ALA A 160 14.11 15.34 30.23
CA ALA A 160 15.32 14.74 29.68
C ALA A 160 15.32 13.18 29.66
N PRO A 161 16.26 12.53 28.94
CA PRO A 161 16.27 11.10 28.66
C PRO A 161 17.07 10.29 29.70
N THR A 162 16.67 9.04 29.95
CA THR A 162 17.49 8.06 30.69
C THR A 162 17.90 6.91 29.77
N ALA A 163 19.19 6.87 29.48
CA ALA A 163 19.89 5.75 28.90
C ALA A 163 20.15 4.64 29.94
N GLY A 164 20.18 3.39 29.46
CA GLY A 164 21.01 2.34 30.04
C GLY A 164 20.27 1.17 30.67
N ARG A 165 20.33 0.01 30.00
CA ARG A 165 20.90 -1.22 30.59
C ARG A 165 20.99 -2.37 29.58
N THR A 166 22.22 -2.71 29.24
CA THR A 166 22.66 -4.01 28.73
C THR A 166 22.47 -5.10 29.79
N GLY A 167 22.08 -6.31 29.37
CA GLY A 167 21.99 -7.45 30.28
C GLY A 167 21.54 -8.80 29.68
N ALA A 168 22.53 -9.65 29.42
CA ALA A 168 22.53 -11.13 29.49
C ALA A 168 22.00 -12.00 28.31
N PRO A 169 22.69 -13.12 27.99
CA PRO A 169 22.40 -13.99 26.85
C PRO A 169 21.21 -14.89 27.16
N ARG A 170 20.13 -14.72 26.38
CA ARG A 170 18.94 -15.57 26.48
C ARG A 170 19.31 -17.01 26.15
N ARG A 171 19.20 -17.91 27.14
CA ARG A 171 19.22 -19.37 26.94
C ARG A 171 18.24 -19.70 25.81
N LYS A 172 18.76 -20.25 24.71
CA LYS A 172 17.95 -20.66 23.56
C LYS A 172 17.04 -21.79 24.01
N THR A 173 15.76 -21.51 24.16
CA THR A 173 14.75 -22.55 24.36
C THR A 173 14.81 -23.51 23.17
N PRO A 174 14.54 -24.82 23.35
CA PRO A 174 14.50 -25.78 22.23
C PRO A 174 13.57 -25.32 21.10
N GLN A 175 12.50 -24.58 21.45
CA GLN A 175 11.57 -23.95 20.53
C GLN A 175 12.21 -22.83 19.68
N ALA A 176 13.13 -22.04 20.24
CA ALA A 176 13.86 -21.01 19.48
C ALA A 176 14.86 -21.62 18.49
N ALA A 177 15.47 -22.76 18.83
CA ALA A 177 16.34 -23.51 17.91
C ALA A 177 15.54 -24.14 16.75
N LEU A 178 14.35 -24.68 17.05
CA LEU A 178 13.42 -25.23 16.05
C LEU A 178 12.96 -24.15 15.05
N LEU A 179 12.52 -22.99 15.56
CA LEU A 179 12.12 -21.86 14.72
C LEU A 179 13.26 -21.32 13.87
N ALA A 180 14.49 -21.28 14.40
CA ALA A 180 15.66 -20.88 13.64
C ALA A 180 15.96 -21.87 12.48
N SER A 181 15.79 -23.18 12.71
CA SER A 181 15.95 -24.21 11.69
C SER A 181 14.88 -24.12 10.60
N ILE A 182 13.61 -23.90 10.98
CA ILE A 182 12.51 -23.68 10.02
C ILE A 182 12.76 -22.43 9.18
N ASN A 183 13.16 -21.32 9.80
CA ASN A 183 13.48 -20.07 9.10
C ASN A 183 14.72 -20.20 8.19
N LYS A 184 15.67 -21.07 8.53
CA LYS A 184 16.81 -21.38 7.68
C LYS A 184 16.37 -22.18 6.45
N ILE A 185 15.57 -23.22 6.64
CA ILE A 185 15.02 -24.02 5.54
C ILE A 185 14.14 -23.16 4.61
N GLY A 186 13.32 -22.25 5.17
CA GLY A 186 12.49 -21.35 4.38
C GLY A 186 13.30 -20.41 3.47
N ARG A 187 14.45 -19.91 3.95
CA ARG A 187 15.36 -19.09 3.13
C ARG A 187 16.04 -19.91 2.02
N GLU A 188 16.53 -21.10 2.34
CA GLU A 188 17.17 -21.99 1.36
C GLU A 188 16.17 -22.48 0.29
N VAL A 189 14.90 -22.70 0.65
CA VAL A 189 13.83 -23.02 -0.30
C VAL A 189 13.52 -21.83 -1.21
N ALA A 190 13.47 -20.61 -0.67
CA ALA A 190 13.25 -19.41 -1.48
C ALA A 190 14.39 -19.17 -2.47
N GLU A 191 15.65 -19.38 -2.05
CA GLU A 191 16.82 -19.27 -2.93
C GLU A 191 16.84 -20.36 -4.02
N ALA A 192 16.61 -21.63 -3.67
CA ALA A 192 16.56 -22.72 -4.63
C ALA A 192 15.38 -22.60 -5.62
N ALA A 193 14.21 -22.14 -5.14
CA ALA A 193 13.05 -21.87 -5.99
C ALA A 193 13.31 -20.70 -6.95
N LYS A 194 13.99 -19.64 -6.49
CA LYS A 194 14.43 -18.54 -7.34
C LYS A 194 15.32 -19.06 -8.46
N GLU A 195 16.37 -19.80 -8.13
CA GLU A 195 17.30 -20.35 -9.14
C GLU A 195 16.62 -21.31 -10.13
N LEU A 196 15.60 -22.06 -9.70
CA LEU A 196 14.79 -22.93 -10.57
C LEU A 196 13.95 -22.16 -11.58
N VAL A 197 13.36 -21.03 -11.17
CA VAL A 197 12.51 -20.19 -12.04
C VAL A 197 13.33 -19.51 -13.12
N TYR A 198 14.61 -19.20 -12.85
CA TYR A 198 15.45 -18.38 -13.74
C TYR A 198 16.53 -19.15 -14.51
N THR A 199 16.71 -20.46 -14.29
CA THR A 199 17.75 -21.25 -14.97
C THR A 199 17.22 -22.11 -16.12
N ASN A 200 17.79 -21.97 -17.32
CA ASN A 200 17.46 -22.79 -18.49
C ASN A 200 18.27 -24.09 -18.60
N ASP A 201 19.33 -24.26 -17.79
CA ASP A 201 20.15 -25.47 -17.78
C ASP A 201 19.37 -26.65 -17.15
N PRO A 202 19.17 -27.77 -17.86
CA PRO A 202 18.48 -28.95 -17.32
C PRO A 202 19.22 -29.60 -16.14
N LYS A 203 20.54 -29.45 -16.03
CA LYS A 203 21.32 -30.01 -14.92
C LYS A 203 21.08 -29.24 -13.63
N ILE A 204 21.14 -27.91 -13.69
CA ILE A 204 20.89 -27.03 -12.54
C ILE A 204 19.43 -27.14 -12.08
N ARG A 205 18.48 -27.26 -13.02
CA ARG A 205 17.08 -27.51 -12.66
C ARG A 205 16.91 -28.82 -11.88
N LYS A 206 17.53 -29.90 -12.34
CA LYS A 206 17.48 -31.20 -11.65
C LYS A 206 18.12 -31.12 -10.25
N GLU A 207 19.29 -30.52 -10.15
CA GLU A 207 19.99 -30.34 -8.88
C GLU A 207 19.16 -29.54 -7.87
N LYS A 208 18.54 -28.43 -8.30
CA LYS A 208 17.72 -27.60 -7.43
C LYS A 208 16.38 -28.23 -7.08
N THR A 209 15.79 -29.05 -7.97
CA THR A 209 14.63 -29.87 -7.60
C THR A 209 14.97 -30.91 -6.55
N ASP A 210 16.14 -31.54 -6.65
CA ASP A 210 16.60 -32.53 -5.67
C ASP A 210 16.85 -31.87 -4.30
N VAL A 211 17.40 -30.65 -4.28
CA VAL A 211 17.51 -29.83 -3.06
C VAL A 211 16.15 -29.52 -2.46
N LEU A 212 15.16 -29.10 -3.26
CA LEU A 212 13.80 -28.81 -2.75
C LEU A 212 13.11 -30.06 -2.18
N LEU A 213 13.30 -31.23 -2.81
CA LEU A 213 12.77 -32.49 -2.32
C LEU A 213 13.40 -32.89 -0.98
N ALA A 214 14.74 -32.77 -0.85
CA ALA A 214 15.43 -33.03 0.40
C ALA A 214 14.97 -32.08 1.54
N LYS A 215 14.70 -30.80 1.23
CA LYS A 215 14.18 -29.83 2.23
C LYS A 215 12.73 -30.10 2.61
N LYS A 216 11.90 -30.56 1.67
CA LYS A 216 10.54 -31.03 1.95
C LYS A 216 10.55 -32.20 2.93
N GLU A 217 11.44 -33.19 2.73
CA GLU A 217 11.60 -34.32 3.64
C GLU A 217 12.06 -33.88 5.03
N ALA A 218 13.02 -32.95 5.12
CA ALA A 218 13.48 -32.38 6.39
C ALA A 218 12.35 -31.66 7.16
N LEU A 219 11.48 -30.92 6.47
CA LEU A 219 10.30 -30.28 7.10
C LEU A 219 9.26 -31.30 7.56
N LEU A 220 9.07 -32.40 6.81
CA LEU A 220 8.17 -33.48 7.20
C LEU A 220 8.69 -34.24 8.43
N GLN A 221 10.00 -34.40 8.55
CA GLN A 221 10.63 -34.98 9.73
C GLN A 221 10.49 -34.07 10.96
N LEU A 222 10.75 -32.77 10.80
CA LEU A 222 10.52 -31.77 11.86
C LEU A 222 9.04 -31.73 12.28
N LYS A 223 8.10 -31.88 11.33
CA LYS A 223 6.67 -31.98 11.64
C LYS A 223 6.34 -33.21 12.51
N LYS A 224 6.94 -34.36 12.21
CA LYS A 224 6.77 -35.59 13.01
C LYS A 224 7.33 -35.44 14.43
N GLU A 225 8.50 -34.80 14.55
CA GLU A 225 9.11 -34.50 15.85
C GLU A 225 8.20 -33.57 16.67
N ILE A 226 7.64 -32.52 16.08
CA ILE A 226 6.69 -31.63 16.77
C ILE A 226 5.44 -32.41 17.24
N SER A 227 4.88 -33.28 16.40
CA SER A 227 3.69 -34.07 16.75
C SER A 227 3.93 -35.19 17.77
N THR A 228 5.19 -35.50 18.10
CA THR A 228 5.52 -36.47 19.16
C THR A 228 5.73 -35.83 20.53
N TYR A 229 5.72 -34.49 20.61
CA TYR A 229 5.81 -33.71 21.85
C TYR A 229 4.45 -33.09 22.29
N GLU A 230 3.36 -33.38 21.57
CA GLU A 230 1.97 -33.16 22.01
C GLU A 230 1.41 -34.40 22.70
#